data_AF-A0A920TVM3-F1
#
_entry.id   AF-A0A920TVM3-F1
#
_cell.length_a   1.000
_cell.length_b   1.000
_cell.length_c   1.000
_cell.angle_alpha   90.00
_cell.angle_beta   90.00
_cell.angle_gamma   90.00
#
_symmetry.space_group_name_H-M   'P 1'
#
loop_
_entity.id
_entity.type
_entity.pdbx_description
1 polymer ?
#
loop_
_entity_poly.entity_id
_entity_poly.type
_entity_poly.pdbx_seq_one_letter_code
_entity_poly.pdbx_strand_id
1 'polypeptide(L)' 'MLFGAISNSWRLQLDGTDLSDLINLAKQRGSKHVELRQTCLGDYESGEGNDWRPDINKIESLVSGFPDMALIWQ' A
#
# COMPACT_ATOMS: atom_id res chain seq x y z
N MET A 1 -5.79 -18.22 -10.21
CA MET A 1 -5.28 -17.71 -8.92
C MET A 1 -4.54 -16.42 -9.23
N LEU A 2 -5.05 -15.27 -8.80
CA LEU A 2 -4.32 -14.01 -8.94
C LEU A 2 -3.35 -13.92 -7.75
N PHE A 3 -2.06 -13.84 -8.02
CA PHE A 3 -1.08 -13.57 -6.97
C PHE A 3 -1.18 -12.09 -6.58
N GLY A 4 -1.38 -11.86 -5.29
CA GLY A 4 -1.57 -10.55 -4.69
C GLY A 4 -0.66 -10.36 -3.49
N ALA A 5 -0.51 -9.11 -3.06
CA ALA A 5 0.10 -8.77 -1.76
C ALA A 5 -0.91 -8.01 -0.90
N ILE A 6 -0.70 -8.03 0.41
CA ILE A 6 -1.50 -7.26 1.36
C ILE A 6 -0.52 -6.42 2.16
N SER A 7 -0.76 -5.11 2.22
CA SER A 7 0.12 -4.13 2.88
C SER A 7 0.41 -4.42 4.35
N ASN A 8 -0.50 -5.08 5.07
CA ASN A 8 -0.26 -5.55 6.45
C ASN A 8 0.95 -6.50 6.56
N SER A 9 1.24 -7.28 5.52
CA SER A 9 2.43 -8.14 5.48
C SER A 9 3.75 -7.36 5.46
N TRP A 10 3.70 -6.04 5.29
CA TRP A 10 4.85 -5.14 5.26
C TRP A 10 4.96 -4.22 6.47
N ARG A 11 4.15 -4.44 7.51
CA ARG A 11 4.10 -3.54 8.69
C ARG A 11 5.48 -3.23 9.29
N LEU A 12 6.38 -4.21 9.35
CA LEU A 12 7.73 -4.00 9.88
C LEU A 12 8.62 -3.22 8.91
N GLN A 13 8.43 -3.39 7.61
CA GLN A 13 9.20 -2.71 6.57
C GLN A 13 8.79 -1.25 6.41
N LEU A 14 7.52 -0.92 6.69
CA LEU A 14 6.99 0.44 6.62
C LEU A 14 7.65 1.42 7.61
N ASP A 15 8.41 0.94 8.60
CA ASP A 15 9.18 1.77 9.53
C ASP A 15 10.43 2.42 8.89
N GLY A 16 10.81 1.97 7.69
CA GLY A 16 11.96 2.55 6.98
C GLY A 16 11.94 2.40 5.47
N THR A 17 10.84 1.91 4.90
CA THR A 17 10.65 1.70 3.46
C THR A 17 9.30 2.28 3.06
N ASP A 18 9.29 3.07 1.99
CA ASP A 18 8.07 3.65 1.47
C ASP A 18 7.14 2.56 0.90
N LEU A 19 5.82 2.78 1.02
CA LEU A 19 4.82 1.84 0.51
C LEU A 19 4.93 1.64 -1.02
N SER A 20 5.29 2.68 -1.77
CA SER A 20 5.46 2.58 -3.23
C SER A 20 6.61 1.64 -3.61
N ASP A 21 7.71 1.64 -2.86
CA ASP A 21 8.83 0.72 -3.08
C ASP A 21 8.42 -0.74 -2.83
N LEU A 22 7.61 -0.98 -1.81
CA LEU A 22 7.08 -2.31 -1.49
C LEU A 22 6.10 -2.81 -2.56
N ILE A 23 5.24 -1.93 -3.07
CA ILE A 23 4.34 -2.23 -4.20
C ILE A 23 5.16 -2.55 -5.46
N ASN A 24 6.21 -1.79 -5.74
CA ASN A 24 7.10 -2.04 -6.87
C ASN A 24 7.82 -3.39 -6.74
N LEU A 25 8.30 -3.73 -5.54
CA LEU A 25 8.90 -5.03 -5.26
C LEU A 25 7.87 -6.16 -5.47
N ALA A 26 6.62 -5.97 -5.04
CA ALA A 26 5.55 -6.93 -5.30
C ALA A 26 5.27 -7.09 -6.80
N LYS A 27 5.25 -5.98 -7.56
CA LYS A 27 5.13 -5.99 -9.03
C LYS A 27 6.24 -6.80 -9.67
N GLN A 28 7.49 -6.56 -9.29
CA GLN A 28 8.67 -7.27 -9.80
C GLN A 28 8.63 -8.78 -9.49
N ARG A 29 8.00 -9.16 -8.37
CA ARG A 29 7.77 -10.56 -7.98
C ARG A 29 6.54 -11.18 -8.66
N GLY A 30 5.88 -10.48 -9.57
CA GLY A 30 4.76 -10.99 -10.36
C GLY A 30 3.38 -10.73 -9.75
N SER A 31 3.27 -9.96 -8.67
CA SER A 31 1.97 -9.55 -8.13
C SER A 31 1.24 -8.67 -9.13
N LYS A 32 -0.07 -8.90 -9.27
CA LYS A 32 -0.96 -8.10 -10.14
C LYS A 32 -1.89 -7.18 -9.36
N HIS A 33 -2.00 -7.38 -8.05
CA HIS A 33 -2.82 -6.55 -7.18
C HIS A 33 -2.21 -6.43 -5.78
N VAL A 34 -2.53 -5.34 -5.09
CA VAL A 34 -2.18 -5.13 -3.69
C VAL A 34 -3.41 -4.65 -2.94
N GLU A 35 -3.72 -5.32 -1.84
CA GLU A 35 -4.72 -4.84 -0.88
C GLU A 35 -4.07 -3.85 0.10
N LEU A 36 -4.57 -2.62 0.08
CA LEU A 36 -4.22 -1.57 1.02
C LEU A 36 -5.04 -1.78 2.30
N ARG A 37 -4.39 -1.68 3.46
CA ARG A 37 -4.97 -1.87 4.81
C ARG A 37 -4.61 -0.65 5.65
N GLN A 38 -5.61 0.05 6.16
CA GLN A 38 -5.40 1.13 7.12
C GLN A 38 -4.61 0.60 8.33
N THR A 39 -3.79 1.44 8.94
CA THR A 39 -2.71 1.14 9.90
C THR A 39 -1.50 0.40 9.31
N CYS A 40 -1.47 0.20 8.00
CA CYS A 40 -0.37 -0.42 7.25
C CYS A 40 -0.08 0.33 5.94
N LEU A 41 -0.19 1.66 5.92
CA LEU A 41 0.07 2.48 4.73
C LEU A 41 1.27 3.41 4.89
N GLY A 42 1.93 3.44 6.05
CA GLY A 42 3.11 4.30 6.27
C GLY A 42 2.75 5.78 6.09
N ASP A 43 3.54 6.51 5.30
CA ASP A 43 3.36 7.95 5.06
C ASP A 43 2.07 8.31 4.28
N TYR A 44 1.32 7.31 3.81
CA TYR A 44 0.05 7.45 3.11
C TYR A 44 -1.16 7.49 4.06
N GLU A 45 -0.92 7.47 5.37
CA GLU A 45 -1.94 7.65 6.39
C GLU A 45 -1.38 8.41 7.58
N SER A 46 -2.27 8.94 8.42
CA SER A 46 -1.90 9.63 9.65
C SER A 46 -2.97 9.48 10.70
N GLY A 47 -2.62 9.72 11.96
CA GLY A 47 -3.51 9.61 13.11
C GLY A 47 -2.98 8.63 14.15
N GLU A 48 -3.80 8.36 15.15
CA GLU A 48 -3.46 7.45 16.26
C GLU A 48 -4.73 6.74 16.73
N GLY A 49 -4.61 5.48 17.18
CA GLY A 49 -5.74 4.70 17.70
C GLY A 49 -6.92 4.63 16.72
N ASN A 50 -8.06 5.18 17.12
CA ASN A 50 -9.29 5.18 16.32
C ASN A 50 -9.31 6.28 15.24
N ASP A 51 -8.36 7.21 15.25
CA ASP A 51 -8.29 8.36 14.37
C ASP A 51 -7.33 8.17 13.19
N TRP A 52 -6.76 6.96 13.03
CA TRP A 52 -6.04 6.61 11.81
C TRP A 52 -6.90 6.88 10.59
N ARG A 53 -6.40 7.66 9.63
CA ARG A 53 -7.08 7.94 8.37
C ARG A 53 -6.06 7.92 7.23
N PRO A 54 -6.40 7.29 6.09
CA PRO A 54 -5.61 7.42 4.89
C PRO A 54 -5.62 8.86 4.36
N ASP A 55 -4.48 9.32 3.85
CA ASP A 55 -4.39 10.54 3.06
C ASP A 55 -4.82 10.23 1.63
N ILE A 56 -6.06 10.56 1.30
CA ILE A 56 -6.67 10.23 0.01
C ILE A 56 -5.87 10.79 -1.17
N ASN A 57 -5.33 12.00 -1.07
CA ASN A 57 -4.56 12.61 -2.17
C ASN A 57 -3.26 11.86 -2.43
N LYS A 58 -2.58 11.42 -1.36
CA LYS A 58 -1.37 10.59 -1.48
C LYS A 58 -1.71 9.21 -2.03
N ILE A 59 -2.82 8.60 -1.61
CA ILE A 59 -3.26 7.30 -2.16
C ILE A 59 -3.61 7.42 -3.64
N GLU A 60 -4.35 8.44 -4.06
CA GLU A 60 -4.66 8.65 -5.48
C GLU A 60 -3.40 8.82 -6.31
N SER A 61 -2.41 9.55 -5.79
CA SER A 61 -1.10 9.72 -6.42
C SER A 61 -0.34 8.39 -6.51
N LEU A 62 -0.40 7.56 -5.46
CA LEU A 62 0.19 6.23 -5.43
C LEU A 62 -0.45 5.32 -6.49
N VAL A 63 -1.78 5.24 -6.52
CA VAL A 63 -2.54 4.43 -7.50
C VAL A 63 -2.19 4.86 -8.93
N SER A 64 -2.12 6.16 -9.18
CA SER A 64 -1.77 6.70 -10.49
C SER A 64 -0.34 6.33 -10.93
N GLY A 65 0.57 6.07 -9.99
CA GLY A 65 1.94 5.61 -10.25
C GLY A 65 2.04 4.15 -10.68
N PHE A 66 1.00 3.33 -10.48
CA PHE A 66 0.98 1.91 -10.80
C PHE A 66 -0.19 1.53 -11.73
N PRO A 67 -0.26 2.08 -12.95
CA PRO A 67 -1.41 1.88 -13.85
C PRO A 67 -1.65 0.41 -14.26
N ASP A 68 -0.62 -0.44 -14.18
CA ASP A 68 -0.71 -1.86 -14.53
C ASP A 68 -1.07 -2.76 -13.32
N MET A 69 -1.38 -2.19 -12.16
CA MET A 69 -1.69 -2.91 -10.94
C MET A 69 -3.05 -2.52 -10.39
N ALA A 70 -3.77 -3.49 -9.83
CA ALA A 70 -4.96 -3.20 -9.05
C ALA A 70 -4.59 -2.93 -7.59
N LEU A 71 -4.61 -1.67 -7.16
CA LEU A 71 -4.51 -1.31 -5.74
C LEU A 71 -5.91 -1.19 -5.18
N ILE A 72 -6.28 -2.08 -4.25
CA ILE A 72 -7.66 -2.20 -3.74
C ILE A 72 -7.67 -1.71 -2.30
N TRP A 73 -8.56 -0.78 -1.99
CA TRP A 73 -8.74 -0.27 -0.64
C TRP A 73 -9.74 -1.15 0.14
N GLN A 74 -9.36 -1.67 1.33
CA GLN A 74 -10.24 -2.46 2.21
C GLN A 74 -10.10 -2.17 3.70
#